data_AF-A0A2V6NUV2-F1
#
_entry.id   AF-A0A2V6NUV2-F1
#
_cell.length_a   1.000
_cell.length_b   1.000
_cell.length_c   1.000
_cell.angle_alpha   90.00
_cell.angle_beta   90.00
_cell.angle_gamma   90.00
#
_symmetry.space_group_name_H-M   'P 1'
#
loop_
_entity.id
_entity.type
_entity.pdbx_description
1 polymer ?
#
loop_
_entity_poly.entity_id
_entity_poly.type
_entity_poly.pdbx_seq_one_letter_code
_entity_poly.pdbx_strand_id
1 'polypeptide(L)'
;MTPRFSPSTWTFRCFGLVEQEVSWTWQEFLALPMTSVTCDVHCVTRWSRLDNRFEGVAIREIMRRVTVRPEATFVMVHADPDYTTNLPIEELVADDALLAIKHDGRPLEPDHGGPCRLVVPRLYFWKSAKWVRGFEFLDVNPPGFWEQNGYHMHADPWAEERYSDQETHAMQKMRAEAARKLRAR
;
A
#
# COMPACT_ATOMS: atom_id res chain seq x y z
N MET A 1 15.42 -7.58 6.94
CA MET A 1 16.35 -6.61 7.55
C MET A 1 15.75 -5.23 7.39
N THR A 2 15.83 -4.37 8.41
CA THR A 2 15.33 -2.99 8.34
C THR A 2 16.23 -2.15 7.41
N PRO A 3 15.68 -1.51 6.36
CA PRO A 3 16.47 -0.69 5.45
C PRO A 3 17.02 0.55 6.15
N ARG A 4 18.20 1.01 5.73
CA ARG A 4 18.77 2.27 6.21
C ARG A 4 18.12 3.43 5.46
N PHE A 5 17.50 4.34 6.21
CA PHE A 5 16.91 5.55 5.64
C PHE A 5 17.96 6.63 5.38
N SER A 6 17.87 7.27 4.21
CA SER A 6 18.53 8.54 3.92
C SER A 6 17.53 9.50 3.28
N PRO A 7 17.26 10.69 3.87
CA PRO A 7 16.37 11.69 3.27
C PRO A 7 16.75 12.10 1.84
N SER A 8 18.04 12.11 1.51
CA SER A 8 18.55 12.56 0.21
C SER A 8 18.30 11.57 -0.93
N THR A 9 18.06 10.30 -0.62
CA THR A 9 17.81 9.24 -1.61
C THR A 9 16.38 8.71 -1.54
N TRP A 10 15.60 9.16 -0.56
CA TRP A 10 14.21 8.80 -0.45
C TRP A 10 13.36 9.59 -1.44
N THR A 11 12.50 8.87 -2.12
CA THR A 11 11.50 9.38 -3.06
C THR A 11 10.25 8.54 -2.94
N PHE A 12 9.09 9.19 -3.04
CA PHE A 12 7.81 8.54 -3.24
C PHE A 12 7.31 8.83 -4.65
N ARG A 13 6.95 7.80 -5.42
CA ARG A 13 6.56 7.93 -6.84
C ARG A 13 5.14 7.43 -7.08
N CYS A 14 4.45 8.06 -8.02
CA CYS A 14 3.19 7.60 -8.60
C CYS A 14 3.38 7.49 -10.11
N PHE A 15 3.28 6.28 -10.65
CA PHE A 15 3.64 5.96 -12.03
C PHE A 15 2.79 4.82 -12.61
N GLY A 16 3.09 4.37 -13.84
CA GLY A 16 2.30 3.36 -14.55
C GLY A 16 1.18 4.01 -15.36
N LEU A 17 -0.07 3.58 -15.16
CA LEU A 17 -1.25 4.12 -15.83
C LEU A 17 -1.70 5.47 -15.24
N VAL A 18 -0.84 6.48 -15.41
CA VAL A 18 -1.08 7.89 -15.07
C VAL A 18 -0.77 8.76 -16.28
N GLU A 19 -1.38 9.94 -16.39
CA GLU A 19 -1.09 10.85 -17.50
C GLU A 19 0.31 11.46 -17.42
N GLN A 20 0.78 11.71 -16.19
CA GLN A 20 2.13 12.16 -15.92
C GLN A 20 2.60 11.53 -14.61
N GLU A 21 3.81 10.97 -14.61
CA GLU A 21 4.44 10.49 -13.38
C GLU A 21 4.69 11.65 -12.42
N VAL A 22 4.41 11.40 -11.14
CA VAL A 22 4.63 12.38 -10.07
C VAL A 22 5.57 11.77 -9.04
N SER A 23 6.50 12.56 -8.53
CA SER A 23 7.41 12.14 -7.48
C SER A 23 7.61 13.23 -6.44
N TRP A 24 7.79 12.84 -5.19
CA TRP A 24 8.15 13.72 -4.11
C TRP A 24 9.47 13.26 -3.49
N THR A 25 10.38 14.20 -3.32
CA THR A 25 11.51 14.07 -2.38
C THR A 25 10.99 14.03 -0.95
N TRP A 26 11.84 13.65 0.00
CA TRP A 26 11.46 13.65 1.41
C TRP A 26 10.99 15.02 1.90
N GLN A 27 11.66 16.09 1.50
CA GLN A 27 11.31 17.46 1.89
C GLN A 27 9.96 17.90 1.31
N GLU A 28 9.70 17.61 0.03
CA GLU A 28 8.43 17.94 -0.62
C GLU A 28 7.27 17.14 -0.02
N PHE A 29 7.51 15.87 0.31
CA PHE A 29 6.51 15.01 0.95
C PHE A 29 6.10 15.54 2.32
N LEU A 30 7.06 16.01 3.13
CA LEU A 30 6.78 16.63 4.43
C LEU A 30 6.06 17.98 4.34
N ALA A 31 6.06 18.62 3.17
CA ALA A 31 5.33 19.87 2.94
C ALA A 31 3.85 19.62 2.55
N LEU A 32 3.45 18.38 2.30
CA LEU A 32 2.06 18.04 2.00
C LEU A 32 1.17 18.16 3.26
N PRO A 33 -0.12 18.51 3.11
CA PRO A 33 -1.07 18.51 4.21
C PRO A 33 -1.13 17.16 4.93
N MET A 34 -0.95 17.20 6.25
CA MET A 34 -1.01 16.02 7.11
C MET A 34 -2.39 15.87 7.76
N THR A 35 -2.79 14.63 8.00
CA THR A 35 -3.97 14.25 8.78
C THR A 35 -3.60 13.24 9.86
N SER A 36 -4.54 12.96 10.75
CA SER A 36 -4.47 11.85 11.69
C SER A 36 -5.63 10.89 11.46
N VAL A 37 -5.36 9.59 11.56
CA VAL A 37 -6.36 8.54 11.54
C VAL A 37 -6.16 7.68 12.79
N THR A 38 -7.25 7.46 13.54
CA THR A 38 -7.29 6.45 14.60
C THR A 38 -7.98 5.22 14.05
N CYS A 39 -7.30 4.07 14.07
CA CYS A 39 -7.86 2.85 13.52
C CYS A 39 -7.35 1.60 14.23
N ASP A 40 -8.08 0.51 14.01
CA ASP A 40 -7.65 -0.82 14.42
C ASP A 40 -6.70 -1.41 13.38
N VAL A 41 -5.83 -2.30 13.84
CA VAL A 41 -4.91 -3.06 13.01
C VAL A 41 -5.15 -4.54 13.25
N HIS A 42 -5.45 -5.27 12.18
CA HIS A 42 -5.67 -6.71 12.22
C HIS A 42 -4.54 -7.42 11.50
N CYS A 43 -3.92 -8.41 12.15
CA CYS A 43 -2.90 -9.24 11.54
C CYS A 43 -3.48 -10.58 11.09
N VAL A 44 -2.95 -11.09 9.99
CA VAL A 44 -3.27 -12.43 9.47
C VAL A 44 -3.06 -13.51 10.53
N THR A 45 -2.08 -13.32 11.43
CA THR A 45 -1.74 -14.25 12.52
C THR A 45 -2.61 -14.09 13.76
N ARG A 46 -3.82 -13.52 13.59
CA ARG A 46 -4.92 -13.46 14.58
C ARG A 46 -4.69 -12.56 15.79
N TRP A 47 -3.66 -11.72 15.79
CA TRP A 47 -3.57 -10.62 16.75
C TRP A 47 -4.17 -9.35 16.15
N SER A 48 -4.72 -8.51 17.02
CA SER A 48 -5.16 -7.16 16.68
C SER A 48 -4.58 -6.17 17.67
N ARG A 49 -4.37 -4.94 17.21
CA ARG A 49 -4.07 -3.80 18.08
C ARG A 49 -5.12 -2.74 17.80
N LEU A 50 -5.83 -2.30 18.83
CA LEU A 50 -6.92 -1.35 18.70
C LEU A 50 -6.42 0.09 18.91
N ASP A 51 -7.19 1.06 18.43
CA ASP A 51 -7.01 2.49 18.72
C ASP A 51 -5.62 3.06 18.37
N ASN A 52 -5.04 2.62 17.26
CA ASN A 52 -3.74 3.13 16.80
C ASN A 52 -3.92 4.50 16.17
N ARG A 53 -3.19 5.51 16.65
CA ARG A 53 -3.22 6.85 16.04
C ARG A 53 -2.04 7.04 15.08
N PHE A 54 -2.31 6.95 13.78
CA PHE A 54 -1.34 7.24 12.72
C PHE A 54 -1.46 8.68 12.23
N GLU A 55 -0.33 9.30 11.88
CA GLU A 55 -0.32 10.65 11.30
C GLU A 55 0.60 10.71 10.07
N GLY A 56 0.15 11.40 9.03
CA GLY A 56 0.86 11.53 7.76
C GLY A 56 -0.01 12.07 6.65
N VAL A 57 0.32 11.76 5.40
CA VAL A 57 -0.38 12.31 4.23
C VAL A 57 -1.53 11.37 3.84
N ALA A 58 -2.76 11.89 3.82
CA ALA A 58 -3.93 11.12 3.39
C ALA A 58 -3.75 10.64 1.94
N ILE A 59 -4.18 9.42 1.60
CA ILE A 59 -4.09 8.96 0.20
C ILE A 59 -4.84 9.90 -0.74
N ARG A 60 -6.01 10.40 -0.34
CA ARG A 60 -6.77 11.35 -1.15
C ARG A 60 -5.96 12.60 -1.52
N GLU A 61 -5.02 13.01 -0.68
CA GLU A 61 -4.14 14.15 -0.97
C GLU A 61 -3.10 13.84 -2.05
N ILE A 62 -2.60 12.60 -2.07
CA ILE A 62 -1.76 12.09 -3.16
C ILE A 62 -2.57 12.02 -4.45
N MET A 63 -3.77 11.43 -4.40
CA MET A 63 -4.63 11.24 -5.58
C MET A 63 -5.11 12.56 -6.19
N ARG A 64 -5.26 13.63 -5.41
CA ARG A 64 -5.54 14.98 -5.96
C ARG A 64 -4.43 15.53 -6.86
N ARG A 65 -3.21 15.01 -6.73
CA ARG A 65 -2.02 15.44 -7.48
C ARG A 65 -1.67 14.50 -8.62
N VAL A 66 -2.37 13.38 -8.75
CA VAL A 66 -2.09 12.34 -9.75
C VAL A 66 -3.32 12.15 -10.62
N THR A 67 -3.15 12.33 -11.94
CA THR A 67 -4.23 12.02 -12.90
C THR A 67 -4.08 10.57 -13.33
N VAL A 68 -4.85 9.69 -12.69
CA VAL A 68 -4.88 8.25 -13.01
C VAL A 68 -5.71 8.02 -14.26
N ARG A 69 -5.19 7.17 -15.16
CA ARG A 69 -5.90 6.81 -16.39
C ARG A 69 -7.10 5.91 -16.11
N PRO A 70 -8.19 5.99 -16.90
CA PRO A 70 -9.43 5.26 -16.63
C PRO A 70 -9.28 3.73 -16.71
N GLU A 71 -8.25 3.22 -17.40
CA GLU A 71 -7.97 1.78 -17.46
C GLU A 71 -7.34 1.22 -16.18
N ALA A 72 -6.82 2.09 -15.29
CA ALA A 72 -6.24 1.63 -14.05
C ALA A 72 -7.32 1.26 -13.04
N THR A 73 -7.27 0.02 -12.56
CA THR A 73 -8.20 -0.50 -11.54
C THR A 73 -7.46 -1.01 -10.29
N PHE A 74 -6.15 -1.22 -10.40
CA PHE A 74 -5.30 -1.72 -9.33
C PHE A 74 -4.08 -0.82 -9.13
N VAL A 75 -3.49 -0.94 -7.95
CA VAL A 75 -2.22 -0.32 -7.60
C VAL A 75 -1.28 -1.39 -7.04
N MET A 76 -0.06 -1.42 -7.56
CA MET A 76 1.05 -2.11 -6.93
C MET A 76 1.80 -1.11 -6.04
N VAL A 77 1.86 -1.41 -4.75
CA VAL A 77 2.61 -0.65 -3.77
C VAL A 77 4.04 -1.18 -3.73
N HIS A 78 5.01 -0.31 -3.97
CA HIS A 78 6.44 -0.63 -3.95
C HIS A 78 7.07 -0.13 -2.65
N ALA A 79 7.94 -0.93 -2.05
CA ALA A 79 8.60 -0.61 -0.79
C ALA A 79 9.98 -1.26 -0.67
N ASP A 80 10.86 -0.63 0.12
CA ASP A 80 12.23 -1.10 0.32
C ASP A 80 12.29 -2.34 1.27
N PRO A 81 13.28 -3.24 1.10
CA PRO A 81 14.25 -3.25 0.02
C PRO A 81 13.71 -3.84 -1.30
N ASP A 82 12.73 -4.75 -1.25
CA ASP A 82 12.13 -5.42 -2.42
C ASP A 82 10.73 -5.95 -2.08
N TYR A 83 9.95 -5.18 -1.32
CA TYR A 83 8.60 -5.56 -0.91
C TYR A 83 7.56 -4.95 -1.84
N THR A 84 6.56 -5.76 -2.19
CA THR A 84 5.40 -5.32 -2.96
C THR A 84 4.12 -5.83 -2.36
N THR A 85 3.02 -5.08 -2.52
CA THR A 85 1.67 -5.57 -2.23
C THR A 85 0.67 -4.88 -3.15
N ASN A 86 -0.34 -5.62 -3.58
CA ASN A 86 -1.34 -5.15 -4.54
C ASN A 86 -2.64 -4.77 -3.83
N LEU A 87 -3.35 -3.78 -4.37
CA LEU A 87 -4.63 -3.31 -3.88
C LEU A 87 -5.56 -2.95 -5.05
N PRO A 88 -6.88 -3.17 -4.95
CA PRO A 88 -7.85 -2.40 -5.71
C PRO A 88 -7.66 -0.90 -5.42
N ILE A 89 -7.77 -0.03 -6.43
CA ILE A 89 -7.64 1.42 -6.21
C ILE A 89 -8.71 1.93 -5.23
N GLU A 90 -9.91 1.36 -5.27
CA GLU A 90 -11.02 1.72 -4.37
C GLU A 90 -10.67 1.54 -2.88
N GLU A 91 -9.91 0.50 -2.52
CA GLU A 91 -9.44 0.28 -1.14
C GLU A 91 -8.31 1.25 -0.79
N LEU A 92 -7.43 1.56 -1.75
CA LEU A 92 -6.35 2.51 -1.52
C LEU A 92 -6.90 3.91 -1.21
N VAL A 93 -7.98 4.34 -1.89
CA VAL A 93 -8.56 5.69 -1.75
C VAL A 93 -9.63 5.80 -0.67
N ALA A 94 -9.74 4.80 0.20
CA ALA A 94 -10.55 4.87 1.41
C ALA A 94 -10.25 6.15 2.22
N ASP A 95 -11.25 6.64 2.95
CA ASP A 95 -11.14 7.87 3.75
C ASP A 95 -10.16 7.76 4.93
N ASP A 96 -9.87 6.54 5.39
CA ASP A 96 -8.98 6.23 6.49
C ASP A 96 -7.58 5.75 6.05
N ALA A 97 -7.30 5.70 4.74
CA ALA A 97 -6.00 5.32 4.21
C ALA A 97 -5.02 6.51 4.19
N LEU A 98 -3.77 6.25 4.60
CA LEU A 98 -2.71 7.27 4.63
C LEU A 98 -1.30 6.69 4.47
N LEU A 99 -0.39 7.56 4.04
CA LEU A 99 1.05 7.36 4.15
C LEU A 99 1.52 7.97 5.48
N ALA A 100 1.63 7.12 6.50
CA ALA A 100 1.96 7.51 7.86
C ALA A 100 3.47 7.74 8.04
N ILE A 101 3.82 8.77 8.80
CA ILE A 101 5.19 9.09 9.25
C ILE A 101 5.31 9.11 10.78
N LYS A 102 4.18 9.12 11.49
CA LYS A 102 4.09 9.02 12.95
C LYS A 102 3.09 7.96 13.40
N HIS A 103 3.32 7.43 14.59
CA HIS A 103 2.41 6.55 15.32
C HIS A 103 2.42 6.95 16.79
N ASP A 104 1.23 7.16 17.37
CA ASP A 104 1.02 7.54 18.77
C ASP A 104 1.82 8.80 19.17
N GLY A 105 1.82 9.80 18.29
CA GLY A 105 2.48 11.10 18.50
C GLY A 105 4.00 11.10 18.30
N ARG A 106 4.61 9.95 17.98
CA ARG A 106 6.06 9.82 17.78
C ARG A 106 6.37 9.49 16.31
N PRO A 107 7.53 9.90 15.78
CA PRO A 107 8.01 9.39 14.50
C PRO A 107 7.98 7.87 14.46
N LEU A 108 7.68 7.30 13.29
CA LEU A 108 7.74 5.85 13.11
C LEU A 108 9.17 5.36 13.35
N GLU A 109 9.30 4.40 14.26
CA GLU A 109 10.55 3.67 14.43
C GLU A 109 10.90 2.91 13.14
N PRO A 110 12.19 2.78 12.79
CA PRO A 110 12.62 2.08 11.58
C PRO A 110 11.99 0.69 11.43
N ASP A 111 11.96 -0.10 12.49
CA ASP A 111 11.38 -1.46 12.49
C ASP A 111 9.86 -1.48 12.28
N HIS A 112 9.19 -0.35 12.50
CA HIS A 112 7.75 -0.17 12.27
C HIS A 112 7.42 0.49 10.92
N GLY A 113 8.42 0.63 10.03
CA GLY A 113 8.27 1.21 8.71
C GLY A 113 8.72 2.66 8.61
N GLY A 114 9.46 3.16 9.60
CA GLY A 114 10.06 4.49 9.54
C GLY A 114 11.00 4.63 8.33
N PRO A 115 10.96 5.76 7.61
CA PRO A 115 10.30 7.01 8.01
C PRO A 115 8.84 7.12 7.51
N CYS A 116 8.40 6.23 6.62
CA CYS A 116 7.09 6.32 5.97
C CYS A 116 6.55 4.92 5.64
N ARG A 117 5.29 4.68 5.97
CA ARG A 117 4.57 3.45 5.63
C ARG A 117 3.18 3.73 5.10
N LEU A 118 2.66 2.81 4.31
CA LEU A 118 1.24 2.76 4.00
C LEU A 118 0.47 2.19 5.21
N VAL A 119 -0.71 2.75 5.46
CA VAL A 119 -1.73 2.22 6.37
C VAL A 119 -3.06 2.18 5.62
N VAL A 120 -3.64 0.98 5.52
CA VAL A 120 -4.95 0.69 4.94
C VAL A 120 -5.76 -0.09 5.99
N PRO A 121 -6.55 0.59 6.84
CA PRO A 121 -7.16 -0.05 8.00
C PRO A 121 -8.17 -1.16 7.67
N ARG A 122 -8.85 -1.02 6.52
CA ARG A 122 -9.91 -1.93 6.07
C ARG A 122 -9.41 -3.34 5.71
N LEU A 123 -8.10 -3.52 5.55
CA LEU A 123 -7.49 -4.77 5.12
C LEU A 123 -6.49 -5.28 6.15
N TYR A 124 -6.18 -6.56 6.10
CA TYR A 124 -5.13 -7.13 6.93
C TYR A 124 -3.79 -6.41 6.74
N PHE A 125 -3.04 -6.29 7.84
CA PHE A 125 -1.93 -5.35 7.94
C PHE A 125 -0.71 -5.63 7.05
N TRP A 126 -0.64 -6.79 6.37
CA TRP A 126 0.40 -7.01 5.36
C TRP A 126 0.23 -6.10 4.15
N LYS A 127 -1.01 -5.69 3.84
CA LYS A 127 -1.32 -4.68 2.81
C LYS A 127 -0.80 -3.29 3.16
N SER A 128 -0.63 -3.01 4.46
CA SER A 128 -0.07 -1.75 4.98
C SER A 128 1.47 -1.77 4.90
N ALA A 129 2.02 -1.63 3.69
CA ALA A 129 3.46 -1.76 3.42
C ALA A 129 4.34 -0.82 4.27
N LYS A 130 5.39 -1.37 4.90
CA LYS A 130 6.45 -0.60 5.57
C LYS A 130 7.45 -0.07 4.54
N TRP A 131 8.09 1.07 4.81
CA TRP A 131 9.15 1.64 3.97
C TRP A 131 8.71 1.91 2.52
N VAL A 132 7.51 2.48 2.39
CA VAL A 132 6.86 2.67 1.09
C VAL A 132 7.61 3.67 0.21
N ARG A 133 7.71 3.34 -1.08
CA ARG A 133 8.45 4.09 -2.12
C ARG A 133 7.59 4.48 -3.31
N GLY A 134 6.43 3.87 -3.52
CA GLY A 134 5.55 4.35 -4.57
C GLY A 134 4.33 3.50 -4.86
N PHE A 135 3.52 4.03 -5.76
CA PHE A 135 2.33 3.43 -6.33
C PHE A 135 2.50 3.32 -7.84
N GLU A 136 2.34 2.10 -8.35
CA GLU A 136 2.27 1.82 -9.77
C GLU A 136 0.82 1.47 -10.11
N PHE A 137 0.19 2.29 -10.95
CA PHE A 137 -1.20 2.10 -11.37
C PHE A 137 -1.28 1.12 -12.54
N LEU A 138 -2.16 0.12 -12.42
CA LEU A 138 -2.24 -1.05 -13.31
C LEU A 138 -3.69 -1.38 -13.68
N ASP A 139 -3.87 -1.94 -14.87
CA ASP A 139 -5.12 -2.52 -15.40
C ASP A 139 -5.27 -4.02 -15.08
N VAL A 140 -4.32 -4.55 -14.30
CA VAL A 140 -4.21 -5.94 -13.88
C VAL A 140 -3.82 -6.00 -12.42
N ASN A 141 -4.17 -7.11 -11.76
CA ASN A 141 -3.90 -7.31 -10.34
C ASN A 141 -2.84 -8.40 -10.13
N PRO A 142 -1.54 -8.16 -10.42
CA PRO A 142 -0.51 -9.12 -10.10
C PRO A 142 -0.38 -9.31 -8.60
N PRO A 143 -0.01 -10.52 -8.13
CA PRO A 143 0.24 -10.75 -6.72
C PRO A 143 1.53 -10.02 -6.29
N GLY A 144 1.47 -9.34 -5.15
CA GLY A 144 2.65 -8.83 -4.45
C GLY A 144 3.41 -9.92 -3.70
N PHE A 145 4.27 -9.53 -2.77
CA PHE A 145 5.16 -10.46 -2.06
C PHE A 145 4.38 -11.54 -1.30
N TRP A 146 3.48 -11.17 -0.39
CA TRP A 146 2.76 -12.18 0.41
C TRP A 146 1.72 -12.93 -0.41
N GLU A 147 1.11 -12.26 -1.38
CA GLU A 147 0.12 -12.88 -2.25
C GLU A 147 0.77 -13.99 -3.07
N GLN A 148 1.98 -13.77 -3.58
CA GLN A 148 2.79 -14.83 -4.22
C GLN A 148 3.09 -16.00 -3.29
N ASN A 149 3.16 -15.75 -1.99
CA ASN A 149 3.48 -16.74 -0.95
C ASN A 149 2.24 -17.29 -0.22
N GLY A 150 1.10 -17.34 -0.92
CA GLY A 150 -0.10 -18.04 -0.46
C GLY A 150 -1.09 -17.19 0.33
N TYR A 151 -0.88 -15.88 0.43
CA TYR A 151 -1.83 -14.98 1.07
C TYR A 151 -2.92 -14.56 0.09
N HIS A 152 -4.08 -14.19 0.64
CA HIS A 152 -5.24 -13.80 -0.14
C HIS A 152 -5.01 -12.49 -0.92
N MET A 153 -5.54 -12.41 -2.15
CA MET A 153 -5.38 -11.23 -2.99
C MET A 153 -6.05 -9.95 -2.45
N HIS A 154 -7.22 -10.03 -1.81
CA HIS A 154 -7.98 -8.86 -1.31
C HIS A 154 -7.63 -8.51 0.14
N ALA A 155 -7.88 -9.43 1.09
CA ALA A 155 -7.39 -9.39 2.47
C ALA A 155 -8.35 -8.74 3.49
N ASP A 156 -9.65 -8.92 3.30
CA ASP A 156 -10.66 -8.48 4.25
C ASP A 156 -10.60 -9.27 5.58
N PRO A 157 -10.39 -8.60 6.74
CA PRO A 157 -10.32 -9.27 8.03
C PRO A 157 -11.66 -9.84 8.51
N TRP A 158 -12.79 -9.27 8.10
CA TRP A 158 -14.14 -9.66 8.51
C TRP A 158 -14.69 -10.81 7.68
N ALA A 159 -14.29 -10.90 6.42
CA ALA A 159 -14.54 -12.08 5.59
C ALA A 159 -13.51 -13.21 5.84
N GLU A 160 -12.58 -13.03 6.78
CA GLU A 160 -11.50 -13.97 7.10
C GLU A 160 -10.62 -14.36 5.89
N GLU A 161 -10.40 -13.42 4.98
CA GLU A 161 -9.60 -13.60 3.78
C GLU A 161 -8.09 -13.57 4.08
N ARG A 162 -7.56 -14.68 4.59
CA ARG A 162 -6.17 -14.81 5.03
C ARG A 162 -5.28 -15.39 3.94
N TYR A 163 -5.77 -16.42 3.23
CA TYR A 163 -4.96 -17.26 2.36
C TYR A 163 -5.62 -17.49 1.00
N SER A 164 -4.78 -17.78 0.00
CA SER A 164 -5.19 -17.92 -1.40
C SER A 164 -6.09 -19.13 -1.70
N ASP A 165 -6.16 -20.11 -0.80
CA ASP A 165 -7.08 -21.26 -0.90
C ASP A 165 -8.55 -20.89 -0.62
N GLN A 166 -8.77 -19.70 -0.04
CA GLN A 166 -10.10 -19.12 0.19
C GLN A 166 -10.60 -18.32 -1.02
N GLU A 167 -9.74 -18.07 -2.01
CA GLU A 167 -10.09 -17.28 -3.21
C GLU A 167 -11.11 -18.01 -4.08
N THR A 168 -12.03 -17.25 -4.66
CA THR A 168 -12.96 -17.80 -5.65
C THR A 168 -12.22 -18.21 -6.93
N HIS A 169 -12.82 -19.11 -7.71
CA HIS A 169 -12.25 -19.51 -9.00
C HIS A 169 -12.03 -18.31 -9.96
N ALA A 170 -12.91 -17.32 -9.91
CA ALA A 170 -12.78 -16.10 -10.70
C ALA A 170 -11.51 -15.31 -10.31
N MET A 171 -11.24 -15.18 -9.01
CA MET A 171 -10.05 -14.49 -8.50
C MET A 171 -8.76 -15.21 -8.88
N GLN A 172 -8.73 -16.54 -8.74
CA GLN A 172 -7.59 -17.36 -9.16
C GLN A 172 -7.30 -17.19 -10.67
N LYS A 173 -8.35 -17.13 -11.50
CA LYS A 173 -8.21 -16.86 -12.94
C LYS A 173 -7.66 -15.46 -13.20
N MET A 174 -8.21 -14.42 -12.55
CA MET A 174 -7.71 -13.04 -12.68
C MET A 174 -6.23 -12.92 -12.31
N ARG A 175 -5.82 -13.58 -11.23
CA ARG A 175 -4.43 -13.65 -10.78
C ARG A 175 -3.51 -14.27 -11.83
N ALA A 176 -3.90 -15.41 -12.42
CA ALA A 176 -3.13 -16.08 -13.47
C ALA A 176 -3.03 -15.22 -14.74
N GLU A 177 -4.12 -14.54 -15.12
CA GLU A 177 -4.15 -13.64 -16.27
C GLU A 177 -3.29 -12.40 -16.06
N ALA A 178 -3.27 -11.82 -14.86
CA ALA A 178 -2.42 -10.68 -14.52
C ALA A 178 -0.93 -11.05 -14.68
N ALA A 179 -0.51 -12.20 -14.14
CA ALA A 179 0.86 -12.69 -14.28
C ALA A 179 1.26 -12.90 -15.75
N ARG A 180 0.33 -13.40 -16.60
CA ARG A 180 0.56 -13.56 -18.03
C ARG A 180 0.70 -12.21 -18.75
N LYS A 181 -0.19 -11.27 -18.48
CA LYS A 181 -0.18 -9.93 -19.10
C LYS A 181 1.11 -9.17 -18.78
N LEU A 182 1.59 -9.24 -17.53
CA LEU A 182 2.84 -8.57 -17.14
C LEU A 182 4.08 -9.17 -17.81
N ARG A 183 4.13 -10.48 -18.02
CA ARG A 183 5.25 -11.12 -18.75
C ARG A 183 5.28 -10.78 -20.24
N ALA A 184 4.18 -10.27 -20.80
CA ALA A 184 4.05 -9.93 -22.20
C ALA A 184 4.32 -8.44 -22.49
N ARG A 185 4.49 -7.62 -21.46
CA ARG A 185 4.91 -6.21 -21.54
C ARG A 185 6.43 -6.13 -21.48
#